data_AF-A0A9Q9F8N6-F1
#
_entry.id   AF-A0A9Q9F8N6-F1
#
_cell.length_a   1.000
_cell.length_b   1.000
_cell.length_c   1.000
_cell.angle_alpha   90.00
_cell.angle_beta   90.00
_cell.angle_gamma   90.00
#
_symmetry.space_group_name_H-M   'P 1'
#
loop_
_entity.id
_entity.type
_entity.pdbx_description
1 polymer ?
#
loop_
_entity_poly.entity_id
_entity_poly.type
_entity_poly.pdbx_seq_one_letter_code
_entity_poly.pdbx_strand_id
1 'polypeptide(L)'
;MNVNINVPVLHPADKHIKEHRAELNWKDIIQICAAPISMVFPIITYLLLDEDTVRYNILLKLAIVLPPFLYSGVHCLIMFNNNRTEQSDSSSTPLSTFLSIIFLLFSLISLLSIIALSIVDEWNEDLDAFLFSMIPFLLTSTYLLSTSYTLTRSSFQYTTTNTINILLDLLIFLSITAPIADIALNINVSAEVFCFIILPAILIFIRSWREKYLQSAKYNGPPKLWRIFIPAIILVTAIIAYGLMGFVSLFILSKEFPSLLKNK
;
A
#
# COMPACT_ATOMS: atom_id res chain seq x y z
N MET A 1 -35.85 -57.37 -23.99
CA MET A 1 -35.84 -56.01 -23.40
C MET A 1 -34.42 -55.71 -22.97
N ASN A 2 -33.66 -54.99 -23.80
CA ASN A 2 -32.28 -54.58 -23.49
C ASN A 2 -32.34 -53.19 -22.85
N VAL A 3 -31.95 -53.10 -21.58
CA VAL A 3 -31.75 -51.82 -20.90
C VAL A 3 -30.37 -51.31 -21.30
N ASN A 4 -30.35 -50.31 -22.17
CA ASN A 4 -29.12 -49.63 -22.59
C ASN A 4 -28.73 -48.64 -21.49
N ILE A 5 -27.82 -49.02 -20.60
CA ILE A 5 -27.27 -48.11 -19.59
C ILE A 5 -26.23 -47.25 -20.30
N ASN A 6 -26.63 -46.03 -20.65
CA ASN A 6 -25.76 -45.02 -21.21
C ASN A 6 -24.87 -44.49 -20.08
N VAL A 7 -23.73 -45.15 -19.84
CA VAL A 7 -22.70 -44.62 -18.95
C VAL A 7 -22.10 -43.39 -19.63
N PRO A 8 -22.17 -42.19 -19.03
CA PRO A 8 -21.53 -41.02 -19.62
C PRO A 8 -20.03 -41.30 -19.68
N VAL A 9 -19.51 -41.43 -20.90
CA VAL A 9 -18.08 -41.45 -21.17
C VAL A 9 -17.55 -40.10 -20.67
N LEU A 10 -16.81 -40.14 -19.58
CA LEU A 10 -16.13 -38.98 -19.02
C LEU A 10 -15.21 -38.42 -20.12
N HIS A 11 -15.61 -37.28 -20.68
CA HIS A 11 -14.89 -36.64 -21.77
C HIS A 11 -13.49 -36.26 -21.25
N PRO A 12 -12.39 -36.58 -21.97
CA PRO A 12 -11.03 -36.22 -21.56
C PRO A 12 -10.74 -34.72 -21.75
N ALA A 13 -11.75 -33.85 -21.58
CA ALA A 13 -11.60 -32.40 -21.53
C ALA A 13 -11.19 -31.90 -20.13
N ASP A 14 -11.31 -32.73 -19.08
CA ASP A 14 -10.83 -32.40 -17.73
C ASP A 14 -9.30 -32.52 -17.55
N LYS A 15 -8.58 -32.87 -18.63
CA LYS A 15 -7.10 -32.89 -18.66
C LYS A 15 -6.45 -31.50 -18.81
N HIS A 16 -7.24 -30.43 -18.85
CA HIS A 16 -6.76 -29.05 -18.86
C HIS A 16 -6.90 -28.32 -17.52
N ILE A 17 -7.05 -29.04 -16.40
CA ILE A 17 -6.44 -28.56 -15.16
C ILE A 17 -4.92 -28.77 -15.34
N LYS A 18 -4.32 -27.90 -16.17
CA LYS A 18 -2.89 -27.63 -16.07
C LYS A 18 -2.71 -27.17 -14.65
N GLU A 19 -2.23 -28.09 -13.82
CA GLU A 19 -1.54 -27.83 -12.58
C GLU A 19 -0.45 -26.80 -12.93
N HIS A 20 -0.82 -25.52 -12.91
CA HIS A 20 0.10 -24.41 -12.92
C HIS A 20 0.84 -24.53 -11.59
N ARG A 21 1.88 -25.38 -11.56
CA ARG A 21 3.02 -25.11 -10.69
C ARG A 21 3.49 -23.73 -11.11
N ALA A 22 2.99 -22.71 -10.43
CA ALA A 22 3.59 -21.40 -10.44
C ALA A 22 4.99 -21.62 -9.89
N GLU A 23 5.99 -21.76 -10.76
CA GLU A 23 7.38 -21.65 -10.36
C GLU A 23 7.52 -20.28 -9.73
N LEU A 24 7.66 -20.22 -8.40
CA LEU A 24 7.83 -18.98 -7.69
C LEU A 24 9.09 -18.30 -8.23
N ASN A 25 8.89 -17.22 -8.97
CA ASN A 25 9.97 -16.32 -9.28
C ASN A 25 10.28 -15.50 -8.03
N TRP A 26 11.55 -15.25 -7.72
CA TRP A 26 11.95 -14.35 -6.63
C TRP A 26 11.27 -12.99 -6.70
N LYS A 27 10.99 -12.50 -7.91
CA LYS A 27 10.23 -11.26 -8.12
C LYS A 27 8.82 -11.31 -7.50
N ASP A 28 8.17 -12.45 -7.57
CA ASP A 28 6.81 -12.64 -7.03
C ASP A 28 6.83 -12.68 -5.51
N ILE A 29 7.84 -13.32 -4.93
CA ILE A 29 8.04 -13.34 -3.47
C ILE A 29 8.28 -11.92 -2.96
N ILE A 30 9.16 -11.17 -3.63
CA ILE A 30 9.44 -9.78 -3.27
C ILE A 30 8.16 -8.96 -3.35
N GLN A 31 7.36 -9.10 -4.42
CA GLN A 31 6.12 -8.35 -4.57
C GLN A 31 5.09 -8.67 -3.46
N ILE A 32 4.96 -9.93 -3.05
CA ILE A 32 4.03 -10.35 -2.00
C ILE A 32 4.50 -9.86 -0.63
N CYS A 33 5.81 -9.92 -0.36
CA CYS A 33 6.35 -9.67 0.97
C CYS A 33 6.81 -8.22 1.19
N ALA A 34 6.98 -7.41 0.15
CA ALA A 34 7.55 -6.07 0.25
C ALA A 34 6.75 -5.16 1.20
N ALA A 35 5.43 -5.01 1.00
CA ALA A 35 4.61 -4.19 1.90
C ALA A 35 4.62 -4.69 3.36
N PRO A 36 4.34 -5.98 3.64
CA PRO A 36 4.39 -6.50 5.00
C PRO A 36 5.76 -6.31 5.67
N ILE A 37 6.86 -6.58 4.97
CA ILE A 37 8.22 -6.40 5.50
C ILE A 37 8.47 -4.92 5.80
N SER A 38 8.12 -4.01 4.87
CA SER A 38 8.29 -2.57 5.08
C SER A 38 7.42 -1.98 6.19
N MET A 39 6.33 -2.67 6.59
CA MET A 39 5.54 -2.31 7.77
C MET A 39 6.15 -2.84 9.07
N VAL A 40 6.53 -4.12 9.09
CA VAL A 40 6.93 -4.82 10.32
C VAL A 40 8.38 -4.54 10.71
N PHE A 41 9.27 -4.39 9.73
CA PHE A 41 10.70 -4.20 9.97
C PHE A 41 11.03 -2.96 10.83
N PRO A 42 10.45 -1.77 10.57
CA PRO A 42 10.68 -0.58 11.40
C PRO A 42 10.33 -0.81 12.87
N ILE A 43 9.23 -1.52 13.13
CA ILE A 43 8.77 -1.82 14.48
C ILE A 43 9.70 -2.80 15.19
N ILE A 44 10.06 -3.90 14.53
CA ILE A 44 10.98 -4.89 15.10
C ILE A 44 12.31 -4.21 15.43
N THR A 45 12.79 -3.36 14.52
CA THR A 45 14.03 -2.61 14.71
C THR A 45 13.92 -1.67 15.92
N TYR A 46 12.82 -0.92 16.03
CA TYR A 46 12.57 -0.04 17.17
C TYR A 46 12.47 -0.80 18.49
N LEU A 47 11.83 -1.98 18.51
CA LEU A 47 11.68 -2.80 19.72
C LEU A 47 12.96 -3.49 20.17
N LEU A 48 13.81 -3.92 19.24
CA LEU A 48 15.03 -4.63 19.55
C LEU A 48 16.17 -3.71 20.00
N LEU A 49 16.02 -2.40 19.75
CA LEU A 49 17.01 -1.40 20.05
C LEU A 49 16.55 -0.54 21.21
N ASP A 50 17.51 -0.09 22.01
CA ASP A 50 17.23 0.84 23.09
C ASP A 50 16.81 2.20 22.52
N GLU A 51 15.79 2.83 23.10
CA GLU A 51 15.17 4.06 22.59
C GLU A 51 16.21 5.17 22.44
N ASP A 52 17.08 5.33 23.45
CA ASP A 52 18.20 6.27 23.43
C ASP A 52 19.17 5.98 22.28
N THR A 53 19.41 4.70 21.97
CA THR A 53 20.30 4.31 20.87
C THR A 53 19.72 4.69 19.50
N VAL A 54 18.41 4.54 19.31
CA VAL A 54 17.72 4.95 18.08
C VAL A 54 17.68 6.47 17.97
N ARG A 55 17.34 7.15 19.08
CA ARG A 55 17.12 8.60 19.16
C ARG A 55 18.34 9.43 18.76
N TYR A 56 19.55 8.94 19.00
CA TYR A 56 20.78 9.68 18.67
C TYR A 56 21.54 9.13 17.46
N ASN A 57 21.13 7.98 16.90
CA ASN A 57 21.86 7.36 15.80
C ASN A 57 21.14 7.53 14.45
N ILE A 58 21.68 8.43 13.62
CA ILE A 58 21.18 8.73 12.26
C ILE A 58 21.05 7.47 11.40
N LEU A 59 21.98 6.51 11.51
CA LEU A 59 21.92 5.28 10.71
C LEU A 59 20.75 4.38 11.12
N LEU A 60 20.41 4.35 12.40
CA LEU A 60 19.27 3.60 12.91
C LEU A 60 17.95 4.28 12.53
N LYS A 61 17.86 5.61 12.67
CA LYS A 61 16.74 6.41 12.16
C LYS A 61 16.50 6.15 10.68
N LEU A 62 17.57 6.20 9.88
CA LEU A 62 17.51 5.89 8.46
C LEU A 62 17.06 4.45 8.22
N ALA A 63 17.55 3.46 8.98
CA ALA A 63 17.13 2.06 8.82
C ALA A 63 15.64 1.85 9.13
N ILE A 64 15.07 2.61 10.07
CA ILE A 64 13.64 2.56 10.44
C ILE A 64 12.78 3.27 9.38
N VAL A 65 13.21 4.45 8.93
CA VAL A 65 12.45 5.28 7.96
C VAL A 65 12.58 4.75 6.54
N LEU A 66 13.74 4.22 6.14
CA LEU A 66 14.01 3.90 4.74
C LEU A 66 13.02 2.87 4.16
N PRO A 67 12.76 1.71 4.77
CA PRO A 67 11.90 0.68 4.18
C PRO A 67 10.46 1.11 3.87
N PRO A 68 9.70 1.75 4.80
CA PRO A 68 8.32 2.16 4.55
C PRO A 68 8.22 3.23 3.46
N PHE A 69 9.09 4.24 3.52
CA PHE A 69 9.06 5.35 2.58
C PHE A 69 9.64 4.98 1.21
N LEU A 70 10.65 4.13 1.14
CA LEU A 70 11.18 3.63 -0.13
C LEU A 70 10.15 2.77 -0.85
N TYR A 71 9.47 1.86 -0.13
CA TYR A 71 8.39 1.06 -0.69
C TYR A 71 7.29 1.96 -1.28
N SER A 72 6.80 2.91 -0.47
CA SER A 72 5.81 3.90 -0.89
C SER A 72 6.27 4.67 -2.14
N GLY A 73 7.47 5.25 -2.09
CA GLY A 73 8.00 6.12 -3.13
C GLY A 73 8.23 5.41 -4.46
N VAL A 74 8.78 4.19 -4.41
CA VAL A 74 9.02 3.35 -5.60
C VAL A 74 7.70 2.87 -6.19
N HIS A 75 6.75 2.40 -5.38
CA HIS A 75 5.45 1.96 -5.89
C HIS A 75 4.65 3.11 -6.52
N CYS A 76 4.66 4.31 -5.92
CA CYS A 76 4.05 5.49 -6.52
C CYS A 76 4.72 5.84 -7.86
N LEU A 77 6.04 5.74 -7.96
CA LEU A 77 6.76 5.99 -9.21
C LEU A 77 6.42 4.95 -10.29
N ILE A 78 6.28 3.67 -9.91
CA ILE A 78 5.82 2.61 -10.82
C ILE A 78 4.40 2.90 -11.31
N MET A 79 3.48 3.29 -10.43
CA MET A 79 2.11 3.67 -10.81
C MET A 79 2.10 4.86 -11.78
N PHE A 80 2.90 5.89 -11.51
CA PHE A 80 3.11 7.02 -12.41
C PHE A 80 3.58 6.56 -13.80
N ASN A 81 4.61 5.72 -13.85
CA ASN A 81 5.18 5.26 -15.11
C ASN A 81 4.18 4.42 -15.90
N ASN A 82 3.48 3.49 -15.24
CA ASN A 82 2.47 2.66 -15.88
C ASN A 82 1.33 3.52 -16.45
N ASN A 83 0.84 4.50 -15.70
CA ASN A 83 -0.20 5.43 -16.17
C ASN A 83 0.24 6.23 -17.39
N ARG A 84 1.49 6.70 -17.38
CA ARG A 84 2.05 7.44 -18.50
C ARG A 84 2.21 6.58 -19.76
N THR A 85 2.62 5.33 -19.62
CA THR A 85 2.71 4.38 -20.75
C THR A 85 1.33 4.08 -21.32
N GLU A 86 0.31 3.91 -20.48
CA GLU A 86 -1.07 3.71 -20.95
C GLU A 86 -1.63 4.96 -21.65
N GLN A 87 -1.21 6.15 -21.23
CA GLN A 87 -1.56 7.43 -21.85
C GLN A 87 -0.93 7.62 -23.24
N SER A 88 0.22 6.99 -23.54
CA SER A 88 0.77 7.03 -24.91
C SER A 88 0.01 6.11 -25.87
N ASP A 89 -0.60 5.05 -25.35
CA ASP A 89 -1.31 4.04 -26.15
C ASP A 89 -2.80 4.37 -26.34
N SER A 90 -3.34 5.34 -25.60
CA SER A 90 -4.75 5.73 -25.63
C SER A 90 -4.92 7.25 -25.58
N SER A 91 -6.09 7.78 -25.99
CA SER A 91 -6.35 9.22 -25.87
C SER A 91 -6.35 9.64 -24.40
N SER A 92 -5.38 10.49 -24.03
CA SER A 92 -5.20 10.96 -22.66
C SER A 92 -6.48 11.56 -22.08
N THR A 93 -6.97 11.00 -20.97
CA THR A 93 -8.07 11.60 -20.21
C THR A 93 -7.52 12.58 -19.16
N PRO A 94 -8.22 13.69 -18.85
CA PRO A 94 -7.80 14.62 -17.78
C PRO A 94 -7.58 13.93 -16.44
N LEU A 95 -8.36 12.89 -16.13
CA LEU A 95 -8.23 12.09 -14.92
C LEU A 95 -6.91 11.31 -14.88
N SER A 96 -6.48 10.71 -15.99
CA SER A 96 -5.20 10.00 -16.06
C SER A 96 -4.04 10.96 -15.81
N THR A 97 -4.03 12.15 -16.43
CA THR A 97 -2.99 13.16 -16.16
C THR A 97 -2.98 13.61 -14.69
N PHE A 98 -4.15 13.84 -14.11
CA PHE A 98 -4.28 14.22 -12.69
C PHE A 98 -3.71 13.15 -11.75
N LEU A 99 -4.05 11.87 -11.98
CA LEU A 99 -3.52 10.75 -11.21
C LEU A 99 -1.99 10.62 -11.36
N SER A 100 -1.46 10.81 -12.57
CA SER A 100 0.01 10.83 -12.79
C SER A 100 0.70 11.89 -11.93
N ILE A 101 0.15 13.10 -11.89
CA ILE A 101 0.71 14.18 -11.06
C ILE A 101 0.67 13.81 -9.58
N ILE A 102 -0.47 13.26 -9.11
CA ILE A 102 -0.60 12.81 -7.72
C ILE A 102 0.43 11.73 -7.38
N PHE A 103 0.58 10.70 -8.20
CA PHE A 103 1.54 9.62 -7.92
C PHE A 103 2.98 10.12 -7.92
N LEU A 104 3.31 11.05 -8.82
CA LEU A 104 4.62 11.69 -8.82
C LEU A 104 4.84 12.50 -7.52
N LEU A 105 3.84 13.28 -7.10
CA LEU A 105 3.90 14.02 -5.84
C LEU A 105 4.06 13.10 -4.63
N PHE A 106 3.30 12.01 -4.55
CA PHE A 106 3.42 11.02 -3.48
C PHE A 106 4.80 10.36 -3.44
N SER A 107 5.37 10.06 -4.62
CA SER A 107 6.73 9.55 -4.73
C SER A 107 7.76 10.56 -4.21
N LEU A 108 7.66 11.82 -4.65
CA LEU A 108 8.55 12.90 -4.20
C LEU A 108 8.44 13.14 -2.69
N ILE A 109 7.23 13.21 -2.15
CA ILE A 109 7.00 13.36 -0.71
C ILE A 109 7.66 12.20 0.03
N SER A 110 7.45 10.95 -0.40
CA SER A 110 8.03 9.79 0.26
C SER A 110 9.56 9.86 0.32
N LEU A 111 10.20 10.19 -0.80
CA LEU A 111 11.65 10.29 -0.89
C LEU A 111 12.20 11.45 -0.07
N LEU A 112 11.50 12.59 -0.07
CA LEU A 112 11.86 13.74 0.73
C LEU A 112 11.75 13.45 2.23
N SER A 113 10.72 12.70 2.65
CA SER A 113 10.52 12.30 4.04
C SER A 113 11.66 11.42 4.55
N ILE A 114 12.27 10.57 3.71
CA ILE A 114 13.46 9.79 4.11
C ILE A 114 14.57 10.74 4.59
N ILE A 115 14.84 11.78 3.80
CA ILE A 115 15.89 12.76 4.10
C ILE A 115 15.51 13.56 5.35
N ALA A 116 14.29 14.13 5.36
CA ALA A 116 13.81 14.98 6.44
C ALA A 116 13.85 14.27 7.79
N LEU A 117 13.27 13.06 7.88
CA LEU A 117 13.12 12.33 9.14
C LEU A 117 14.44 11.73 9.64
N SER A 118 15.39 11.44 8.75
CA SER A 118 16.69 10.90 9.13
C SER A 118 17.65 11.98 9.66
N ILE A 119 17.50 13.23 9.22
CA ILE A 119 18.40 14.35 9.57
C ILE A 119 18.02 15.00 10.90
N VAL A 120 16.79 14.81 11.41
CA VAL A 120 16.38 15.35 12.72
C VAL A 120 17.37 14.92 13.80
N ASP A 121 17.98 15.89 14.48
CA ASP A 121 18.99 15.66 15.53
C ASP A 121 18.48 14.72 16.62
N GLU A 122 17.24 14.93 17.05
CA GLU A 122 16.62 14.18 18.15
C GLU A 122 15.17 13.85 17.82
N TRP A 123 14.84 12.56 17.74
CA TRP A 123 13.44 12.13 17.70
C TRP A 123 12.85 12.34 19.09
N ASN A 124 11.70 13.02 19.16
CA ASN A 124 10.93 13.12 20.39
C ASN A 124 9.78 12.11 20.37
N GLU A 125 9.21 11.81 21.53
CA GLU A 125 8.10 10.86 21.68
C GLU A 125 6.92 11.19 20.76
N ASP A 126 6.64 12.48 20.53
CA ASP A 126 5.59 12.93 19.60
C ASP A 126 5.87 12.56 18.13
N LEU A 127 7.12 12.71 17.69
CA LEU A 127 7.53 12.34 16.32
C LEU A 127 7.50 10.83 16.14
N ASP A 128 7.92 10.06 17.15
CA ASP A 128 7.86 8.60 17.13
C ASP A 128 6.41 8.12 17.00
N ALA A 129 5.52 8.62 17.87
CA ALA A 129 4.10 8.31 17.83
C ALA A 129 3.47 8.69 16.47
N PHE A 130 3.84 9.87 15.93
CA PHE A 130 3.40 10.29 14.61
C PHE A 130 3.88 9.34 13.51
N LEU A 131 5.16 8.94 13.52
CA LEU A 131 5.74 8.05 12.52
C LEU A 131 5.10 6.67 12.55
N PHE A 132 4.98 6.06 13.74
CA PHE A 132 4.37 4.73 13.87
C PHE A 132 2.88 4.73 13.54
N SER A 133 2.19 5.84 13.78
CA SER A 133 0.81 6.02 13.31
C SER A 133 0.73 6.16 11.78
N MET A 134 1.62 6.95 11.17
CA MET A 134 1.56 7.26 9.73
C MET A 134 2.08 6.14 8.81
N ILE A 135 2.99 5.29 9.28
CA ILE A 135 3.55 4.18 8.48
C ILE A 135 2.45 3.24 7.94
N PRO A 136 1.53 2.69 8.76
CA PRO A 136 0.41 1.90 8.28
C PRO A 136 -0.45 2.61 7.25
N PHE A 137 -0.75 3.89 7.48
CA PHE A 137 -1.55 4.70 6.56
C PHE A 137 -0.87 4.84 5.20
N LEU A 138 0.42 5.18 5.20
CA LEU A 138 1.21 5.36 4.00
C LEU A 138 1.21 4.07 3.18
N LEU A 139 1.66 2.96 3.76
CA LEU A 139 1.85 1.70 3.04
C LEU A 139 0.54 1.07 2.60
N THR A 140 -0.47 1.11 3.47
CA THR A 140 -1.80 0.61 3.14
C THR A 140 -2.41 1.41 2.00
N SER A 141 -2.30 2.74 2.03
CA SER A 141 -2.82 3.59 0.96
C SER A 141 -2.09 3.33 -0.35
N THR A 142 -0.76 3.24 -0.35
CA THR A 142 0.01 2.90 -1.56
C THR A 142 -0.38 1.53 -2.12
N TYR A 143 -0.51 0.53 -1.25
CA TYR A 143 -0.86 -0.82 -1.64
C TYR A 143 -2.30 -0.91 -2.20
N LEU A 144 -3.26 -0.31 -1.52
CA LEU A 144 -4.66 -0.27 -1.95
C LEU A 144 -4.81 0.52 -3.26
N LEU A 145 -4.09 1.64 -3.42
CA LEU A 145 -4.04 2.38 -4.69
C LEU A 145 -3.45 1.52 -5.80
N SER A 146 -2.34 0.84 -5.54
CA SER A 146 -1.67 -0.01 -6.53
C SER A 146 -2.56 -1.16 -7.01
N THR A 147 -3.38 -1.73 -6.12
CA THR A 147 -4.32 -2.80 -6.51
C THR A 147 -5.60 -2.25 -7.14
N SER A 148 -6.00 -1.02 -6.80
CA SER A 148 -7.18 -0.35 -7.36
C SER A 148 -6.91 0.39 -8.69
N TYR A 149 -5.63 0.50 -9.08
CA TYR A 149 -5.14 1.30 -10.21
C TYR A 149 -5.72 0.94 -11.60
N THR A 150 -6.55 -0.10 -11.71
CA THR A 150 -7.43 -0.37 -12.87
C THR A 150 -8.46 0.73 -13.20
N LEU A 151 -8.50 1.86 -12.47
CA LEU A 151 -9.41 2.99 -12.68
C LEU A 151 -9.36 3.59 -14.09
N THR A 152 -8.23 3.50 -14.79
CA THR A 152 -8.03 4.05 -16.15
C THR A 152 -8.30 3.04 -17.27
N ARG A 153 -8.44 1.74 -16.97
CA ARG A 153 -8.69 0.73 -17.99
C ARG A 153 -10.16 0.85 -18.42
N SER A 154 -10.40 1.24 -19.67
CA SER A 154 -11.73 1.25 -20.32
C SER A 154 -12.45 -0.11 -20.28
N SER A 155 -11.73 -1.18 -19.91
CA SER A 155 -12.26 -2.48 -19.53
C SER A 155 -12.11 -2.70 -18.02
N PHE A 156 -13.07 -2.17 -17.24
CA PHE A 156 -13.31 -2.54 -15.85
C PHE A 156 -13.78 -4.02 -15.75
N GLN A 157 -12.92 -4.97 -16.12
CA GLN A 157 -13.20 -6.40 -16.01
C GLN A 157 -12.88 -6.87 -14.59
N TYR A 158 -13.73 -6.45 -13.65
CA TYR A 158 -13.70 -6.90 -12.27
C TYR A 158 -14.30 -8.31 -12.17
N THR A 159 -13.42 -9.32 -12.00
CA THR A 159 -13.65 -10.75 -11.71
C THR A 159 -14.72 -11.03 -10.63
N THR A 160 -15.47 -12.14 -10.73
CA THR A 160 -16.66 -12.41 -9.89
C THR A 160 -16.35 -12.78 -8.43
N THR A 161 -15.10 -13.10 -8.08
CA THR A 161 -14.71 -13.32 -6.67
C THR A 161 -14.24 -12.05 -5.96
N ASN A 162 -14.55 -10.88 -6.55
CA ASN A 162 -14.19 -9.57 -6.03
C ASN A 162 -14.78 -9.25 -4.66
N THR A 163 -15.86 -9.88 -4.22
CA THR A 163 -16.47 -9.54 -2.91
C THR A 163 -15.49 -9.78 -1.76
N ILE A 164 -14.70 -10.86 -1.80
CA ILE A 164 -13.69 -11.14 -0.77
C ILE A 164 -12.49 -10.19 -0.91
N ASN A 165 -12.09 -9.82 -2.13
CA ASN A 165 -11.01 -8.83 -2.31
C ASN A 165 -11.43 -7.48 -1.76
N ILE A 166 -12.65 -7.04 -2.06
CA ILE A 166 -13.18 -5.79 -1.51
C ILE A 166 -13.39 -5.89 -0.01
N LEU A 167 -13.82 -7.04 0.53
CA LEU A 167 -13.88 -7.23 1.97
C LEU A 167 -12.49 -7.10 2.60
N LEU A 168 -11.46 -7.67 1.97
CA LEU A 168 -10.08 -7.52 2.40
C LEU A 168 -9.62 -6.05 2.29
N ASP A 169 -9.94 -5.36 1.20
CA ASP A 169 -9.62 -3.92 1.05
C ASP A 169 -10.28 -3.07 2.12
N LEU A 170 -11.54 -3.35 2.41
CA LEU A 170 -12.32 -2.62 3.40
C LEU A 170 -11.84 -2.97 4.81
N LEU A 171 -11.43 -4.21 5.08
CA LEU A 171 -10.86 -4.63 6.35
C LEU A 171 -9.46 -4.04 6.56
N ILE A 172 -8.63 -4.03 5.53
CA ILE A 172 -7.33 -3.35 5.50
C ILE A 172 -7.55 -1.85 5.76
N PHE A 173 -8.49 -1.22 5.06
CA PHE A 173 -8.83 0.19 5.26
C PHE A 173 -9.38 0.48 6.65
N LEU A 174 -10.24 -0.38 7.20
CA LEU A 174 -10.78 -0.22 8.54
C LEU A 174 -9.68 -0.34 9.60
N SER A 175 -8.75 -1.29 9.40
CA SER A 175 -7.64 -1.53 10.32
C SER A 175 -6.71 -0.32 10.46
N ILE A 176 -6.56 0.49 9.41
CA ILE A 176 -5.80 1.75 9.51
C ILE A 176 -6.61 2.87 10.15
N THR A 177 -7.93 2.95 9.98
CA THR A 177 -8.73 4.05 10.56
C THR A 177 -8.92 3.97 12.07
N ALA A 178 -8.79 2.77 12.65
CA ALA A 178 -8.93 2.53 14.08
C ALA A 178 -7.95 3.35 14.96
N PRO A 179 -6.62 3.43 14.66
CA PRO A 179 -5.70 4.24 15.46
C PRO A 179 -5.98 5.75 15.41
N ILE A 180 -6.64 6.29 14.38
CA ILE A 180 -7.07 7.70 14.38
C ILE A 180 -8.13 7.93 15.46
N ALA A 181 -9.08 7.01 15.59
CA ALA A 181 -10.09 7.09 16.64
C ALA A 181 -9.45 6.93 18.03
N ASP A 182 -8.42 6.10 18.12
CA ASP A 182 -7.72 5.84 19.38
C ASP A 182 -6.87 7.04 19.86
N ILE A 183 -6.14 7.68 18.94
CA ILE A 183 -5.43 8.95 19.20
C ILE A 183 -6.41 10.04 19.66
N ALA A 184 -7.62 10.09 19.09
CA ALA A 184 -8.65 11.03 19.51
C ALA A 184 -9.25 10.70 20.90
N LEU A 185 -9.14 9.45 21.36
CA LEU A 185 -9.68 8.96 22.63
C LEU A 185 -8.64 8.83 23.74
N ASN A 186 -7.36 9.08 23.46
CA ASN A 186 -6.25 9.12 24.43
C ASN A 186 -6.12 7.81 25.25
N ILE A 187 -6.25 6.66 24.58
CA ILE A 187 -6.09 5.33 25.19
C ILE A 187 -4.61 4.94 25.15
N ASN A 188 -4.15 4.19 26.16
CA ASN A 188 -2.75 3.92 26.44
C ASN A 188 -2.06 3.14 25.30
N VAL A 189 -1.00 3.72 24.74
CA VAL A 189 -0.59 3.56 23.32
C VAL A 189 0.30 2.32 23.04
N SER A 190 0.75 1.55 24.04
CA SER A 190 1.83 0.60 23.78
C SER A 190 1.41 -0.70 23.07
N ALA A 191 0.29 -1.34 23.45
CA ALA A 191 -0.09 -2.64 22.88
C ALA A 191 -0.98 -2.52 21.63
N GLU A 192 -1.78 -1.45 21.55
CA GLU A 192 -2.78 -1.28 20.49
C GLU A 192 -2.12 -0.89 19.17
N VAL A 193 -1.04 -0.07 19.21
CA VAL A 193 -0.23 0.28 18.05
C VAL A 193 0.33 -0.95 17.34
N PHE A 194 0.72 -2.00 18.06
CA PHE A 194 1.16 -3.26 17.42
C PHE A 194 0.05 -3.93 16.64
N CYS A 195 -1.14 -4.02 17.21
CA CYS A 195 -2.30 -4.59 16.53
C CYS A 195 -2.61 -3.80 15.25
N PHE A 196 -2.50 -2.48 15.29
CA PHE A 196 -2.76 -1.60 14.15
C PHE A 196 -1.74 -1.68 13.03
N ILE A 197 -0.55 -2.25 13.26
CA ILE A 197 0.44 -2.45 12.21
C ILE A 197 0.49 -3.91 11.75
N ILE A 198 0.43 -4.86 12.69
CA ILE A 198 0.50 -6.30 12.38
C ILE A 198 -0.76 -6.76 11.63
N LEU A 199 -1.94 -6.29 12.03
CA LEU A 199 -3.20 -6.68 11.38
C LEU A 199 -3.23 -6.29 9.90
N PRO A 200 -3.00 -5.01 9.49
CA PRO A 200 -2.95 -4.68 8.07
C PRO A 200 -1.84 -5.42 7.34
N ALA A 201 -0.67 -5.64 7.95
CA ALA A 201 0.42 -6.40 7.32
C ALA A 201 -0.01 -7.84 6.98
N ILE A 202 -0.69 -8.54 7.91
CA ILE A 202 -1.21 -9.89 7.68
C ILE A 202 -2.30 -9.85 6.58
N LEU A 203 -3.21 -8.89 6.63
CA LEU A 203 -4.29 -8.78 5.65
C LEU A 203 -3.76 -8.48 4.23
N ILE A 204 -2.76 -7.60 4.11
CA ILE A 204 -2.05 -7.30 2.87
C ILE A 204 -1.34 -8.55 2.35
N PHE A 205 -0.71 -9.32 3.22
CA PHE A 205 -0.07 -10.58 2.84
C PHE A 205 -1.08 -11.59 2.31
N ILE A 206 -2.18 -11.83 3.05
CA ILE A 206 -3.25 -12.75 2.64
C ILE A 206 -3.84 -12.33 1.29
N ARG A 207 -4.10 -11.03 1.11
CA ARG A 207 -4.63 -10.50 -0.14
C ARG A 207 -3.65 -10.69 -1.30
N SER A 208 -2.39 -10.32 -1.11
CA SER A 208 -1.34 -10.43 -2.14
C SER A 208 -1.09 -11.89 -2.54
N TRP A 209 -1.06 -12.80 -1.56
CA TRP A 209 -0.97 -14.23 -1.79
C TRP A 209 -2.17 -14.72 -2.61
N ARG A 210 -3.38 -14.37 -2.19
CA ARG A 210 -4.61 -14.77 -2.89
C ARG A 210 -4.63 -14.27 -4.33
N GLU A 211 -4.26 -13.02 -4.58
CA GLU A 211 -4.22 -12.47 -5.93
C GLU A 211 -3.27 -13.24 -6.86
N LYS A 212 -2.11 -13.66 -6.33
CA LYS A 212 -1.12 -14.39 -7.12
C LYS A 212 -1.50 -15.84 -7.38
N TYR A 213 -2.00 -16.56 -6.37
CA TYR A 213 -2.19 -18.01 -6.46
C TYR A 213 -3.63 -18.44 -6.74
N LEU A 214 -4.61 -17.63 -6.36
CA LEU A 214 -6.05 -17.90 -6.57
C LEU A 214 -6.56 -16.96 -7.66
N GLN A 215 -6.06 -17.14 -8.88
CA GLN A 215 -6.54 -16.40 -10.04
C GLN A 215 -8.03 -16.64 -10.25
N SER A 216 -8.83 -15.61 -10.01
CA SER A 216 -10.26 -15.68 -10.19
C SER A 216 -10.68 -15.54 -11.65
N ALA A 217 -11.73 -16.28 -12.02
CA ALA A 217 -12.45 -16.09 -13.28
C ALA A 217 -12.91 -14.63 -13.46
N LYS A 218 -12.71 -14.09 -14.68
CA LYS A 218 -13.14 -12.75 -15.10
C LYS A 218 -14.65 -12.67 -15.19
N TYR A 219 -15.22 -11.57 -14.71
CA TYR A 219 -16.65 -11.31 -14.75
C TYR A 219 -16.91 -10.08 -15.59
N ASN A 220 -17.85 -10.25 -16.51
CA ASN A 220 -18.21 -9.28 -17.54
C ASN A 220 -19.55 -8.61 -17.19
N GLY A 221 -19.77 -8.26 -15.92
CA GLY A 221 -20.96 -7.52 -15.50
C GLY A 221 -20.72 -6.02 -15.36
N PRO A 222 -21.79 -5.20 -15.34
CA PRO A 222 -21.68 -3.75 -15.26
C PRO A 222 -20.98 -3.30 -13.97
N PRO A 223 -20.23 -2.19 -14.01
CA PRO A 223 -19.57 -1.64 -12.84
C PRO A 223 -20.62 -1.19 -11.82
N LYS A 224 -20.57 -1.76 -10.61
CA LYS A 224 -21.41 -1.31 -9.48
C LYS A 224 -20.82 -0.04 -8.87
N LEU A 225 -21.65 0.91 -8.45
CA LEU A 225 -21.25 2.24 -7.92
C LEU A 225 -20.17 2.19 -6.82
N TRP A 226 -20.27 1.22 -5.92
CA TRP A 226 -19.31 1.06 -4.81
C TRP A 226 -17.87 0.76 -5.29
N ARG A 227 -17.69 0.25 -6.51
CA ARG A 227 -16.36 -0.01 -7.12
C ARG A 227 -15.62 1.26 -7.52
N ILE A 228 -16.34 2.38 -7.65
CA ILE A 228 -15.75 3.70 -7.91
C ILE A 228 -15.54 4.43 -6.58
N PHE A 229 -16.50 4.27 -5.66
CA PHE A 229 -16.49 4.94 -4.36
C PHE A 229 -15.33 4.53 -3.46
N ILE A 230 -15.02 3.23 -3.37
CA ILE A 230 -13.95 2.73 -2.49
C ILE A 230 -12.57 3.27 -2.93
N PRO A 231 -12.15 3.16 -4.20
CA PRO A 231 -10.89 3.76 -4.65
C PRO A 231 -10.83 5.27 -4.48
N ALA A 232 -11.96 5.98 -4.64
CA ALA A 232 -12.03 7.42 -4.42
C ALA A 232 -11.78 7.79 -2.95
N ILE A 233 -12.36 7.04 -2.00
CA ILE A 233 -12.07 7.22 -0.57
C ILE A 233 -10.60 6.97 -0.29
N ILE A 234 -10.05 5.85 -0.76
CA ILE A 234 -8.64 5.50 -0.58
C ILE A 234 -7.74 6.62 -1.11
N LEU A 235 -8.06 7.18 -2.29
CA LEU A 235 -7.31 8.29 -2.88
C LEU A 235 -7.38 9.55 -2.02
N VAL A 236 -8.56 9.92 -1.52
CA VAL A 236 -8.72 11.09 -0.63
C VAL A 236 -7.93 10.89 0.66
N THR A 237 -8.01 9.72 1.29
CA THR A 237 -7.24 9.38 2.48
C THR A 237 -5.73 9.45 2.20
N ALA A 238 -5.28 8.95 1.05
CA ALA A 238 -3.89 9.04 0.64
C ALA A 238 -3.45 10.51 0.50
N ILE A 239 -4.23 11.35 -0.19
CA ILE A 239 -3.93 12.78 -0.34
C ILE A 239 -3.72 13.45 1.02
N ILE A 240 -4.57 13.15 1.99
CA ILE A 240 -4.45 13.69 3.35
C ILE A 240 -3.17 13.17 4.03
N ALA A 241 -2.93 11.86 4.01
CA ALA A 241 -1.76 11.25 4.66
C ALA A 241 -0.44 11.77 4.07
N TYR A 242 -0.29 11.76 2.74
CA TYR A 242 0.88 12.31 2.07
C TYR A 242 1.00 13.82 2.25
N GLY A 243 -0.11 14.56 2.27
CA GLY A 243 -0.12 15.99 2.52
C GLY A 243 0.44 16.34 3.90
N LEU A 244 -0.02 15.65 4.95
CA LEU A 244 0.50 15.79 6.31
C LEU A 244 1.98 15.41 6.39
N MET A 245 2.35 14.28 5.79
CA MET A 245 3.73 13.81 5.78
C MET A 245 4.67 14.79 5.07
N GLY A 246 4.25 15.32 3.93
CA GLY A 246 4.99 16.34 3.18
C GLY A 246 5.12 17.63 3.98
N PHE A 247 4.06 18.07 4.66
CA PHE A 247 4.09 19.24 5.52
C PHE A 247 5.08 19.09 6.68
N VAL A 248 5.03 17.98 7.41
CA VAL A 248 5.97 17.69 8.52
C VAL A 248 7.40 17.63 8.00
N SER A 249 7.63 16.96 6.87
CA SER A 249 8.96 16.85 6.26
C SER A 249 9.52 18.21 5.86
N LEU A 250 8.70 19.07 5.25
CA LEU A 250 9.09 20.43 4.89
C LEU A 250 9.34 21.31 6.12
N PHE A 251 8.52 21.18 7.16
CA PHE A 251 8.70 21.90 8.41
C PHE A 251 10.04 21.53 9.07
N ILE A 252 10.36 20.24 9.15
CA ILE A 252 11.64 19.74 9.65
C ILE A 252 12.80 20.32 8.83
N LEU A 253 12.76 20.18 7.50
CA LEU A 253 13.81 20.69 6.63
C LEU A 253 13.97 22.21 6.75
N SER A 254 12.88 22.95 6.99
CA SER A 254 12.91 24.40 7.18
C SER A 254 13.62 24.82 8.45
N LYS A 255 13.48 24.02 9.51
CA LYS A 255 14.09 24.24 10.82
C LYS A 255 15.58 23.93 10.77
N GLU A 256 15.95 22.81 10.15
CA GLU A 256 17.36 22.36 10.05
C GLU A 256 18.16 23.17 9.02
N PHE A 257 17.51 23.64 7.95
CA PHE A 257 18.16 24.41 6.89
C PHE A 257 17.47 25.76 6.66
N PRO A 258 17.54 26.70 7.62
CA PRO A 258 16.87 28.00 7.52
C PRO A 258 17.40 28.84 6.34
N SER A 259 18.62 28.57 5.87
CA SER A 259 19.24 29.23 4.72
C SER A 259 18.64 28.82 3.38
N LEU A 260 18.07 27.61 3.25
CA LEU A 260 17.46 27.14 2.00
C LEU A 260 16.14 27.83 1.68
N LEU A 261 15.45 28.38 2.68
CA LEU A 261 14.14 29.01 2.54
C LEU A 261 14.15 30.53 2.69
N LYS A 262 15.25 31.12 3.17
CA LYS A 262 15.40 32.58 3.32
C LYS A 262 15.77 33.34 2.04
N ASN A 263 15.99 32.66 0.92
CA ASN A 263 16.17 33.32 -0.37
C ASN A 263 14.81 33.63 -1.02
N LYS A 264 14.11 34.62 -0.47
CA LYS A 264 13.07 35.40 -1.14
C LYS A 264 12.74 36.67 -0.38
#